data_AF-A0A3D3JHA7-F1
#
_entry.id   AF-A0A3D3JHA7-F1
#
_cell.length_a   1.000
_cell.length_b   1.000
_cell.length_c   1.000
_cell.angle_alpha   90.00
_cell.angle_beta   90.00
_cell.angle_gamma   90.00
#
_symmetry.space_group_name_H-M   'P 1'
#
loop_
_entity.id
_entity.type
_entity.pdbx_description
1 polymer ?
#
loop_
_entity_poly.entity_id
_entity_poly.type
_entity_poly.pdbx_seq_one_letter_code
_entity_poly.pdbx_strand_id
1 'polypeptide(L)'
;MAMALDAARDAASAGDVPVGCVIVRDDTIISVGSNEVERRADPTAHAEMVAIQRATESLGSKFLDNCTLYVTLEPCAMCAGAIVLARLPTVVYGADDNKTGAARSLYEILDDRRLNHRCVVRTGILEQESSALLKDFFAKVPRSVPSADQGGVAATAPVNTVVSGLPTTPLRIVPTPIGNIEDITVRGLKALRSADVIVCEDTRHTGQLLKRYGGVAARLVSNHEHNEEQRTTEIMSLLRSGKNVCLVSDAGMPGISDPGHRAIVACRAAGIPVEVLPGASAAVTAVVGSGLPTDRILFVGFPPQKKGRQAWLLDVLSTRATIVLYESPYRIDGLLEDLIAAGGGDRTVVVARELTKLHEEYLQGTSETLRREVARRGGGLKGECVVIIGQAED
;
A
#
# COMPACT_ATOMS: atom_id res chain seq x y z
N MET A 1 -10.25 -22.45 -28.25
CA MET A 1 -11.09 -21.50 -27.48
C MET A 1 -12.51 -22.00 -27.23
N ALA A 2 -13.29 -22.40 -28.24
CA ALA A 2 -14.67 -22.89 -28.03
C ALA A 2 -14.79 -23.99 -26.94
N MET A 3 -13.90 -24.97 -26.95
CA MET A 3 -13.88 -26.01 -25.90
C MET A 3 -13.51 -25.50 -24.50
N ALA A 4 -12.73 -24.41 -24.41
CA ALA A 4 -12.47 -23.75 -23.14
C ALA A 4 -13.75 -23.08 -22.61
N LEU A 5 -14.58 -22.52 -23.49
CA LEU A 5 -15.92 -22.01 -23.11
C LEU A 5 -16.86 -23.13 -22.67
N ASP A 6 -16.80 -24.30 -23.29
CA ASP A 6 -17.60 -25.45 -22.84
C ASP A 6 -17.20 -25.87 -21.41
N ALA A 7 -15.89 -26.02 -21.15
CA ALA A 7 -15.38 -26.30 -19.81
C ALA A 7 -15.74 -25.20 -18.78
N ALA A 8 -15.77 -23.93 -19.22
CA ALA A 8 -16.21 -22.82 -18.39
C ALA A 8 -17.70 -22.91 -18.02
N ARG A 9 -18.56 -23.34 -18.94
CA ARG A 9 -19.99 -23.58 -18.68
C ARG A 9 -20.20 -24.73 -17.70
N ASP A 10 -19.37 -25.78 -17.79
CA ASP A 10 -19.39 -26.89 -16.85
C ASP A 10 -18.99 -26.44 -15.44
N ALA A 11 -17.97 -25.57 -15.31
CA ALA A 11 -17.61 -24.95 -14.04
C ALA A 11 -18.77 -24.13 -13.44
N ALA A 12 -19.40 -23.26 -14.24
CA ALA A 12 -20.57 -22.50 -13.79
C ALA A 12 -21.71 -23.39 -13.30
N SER A 13 -21.99 -24.49 -14.02
CA SER A 13 -23.04 -25.45 -13.66
C SER A 13 -22.74 -26.16 -12.32
N ALA A 14 -21.47 -26.24 -11.94
CA ALA A 14 -21.02 -26.79 -10.68
C ALA A 14 -20.87 -25.75 -9.54
N GLY A 15 -21.16 -24.48 -9.80
CA GLY A 15 -21.03 -23.39 -8.83
C GLY A 15 -19.67 -22.70 -8.78
N ASP A 16 -18.72 -23.12 -9.63
CA ASP A 16 -17.42 -22.48 -9.78
C ASP A 16 -17.50 -21.29 -10.75
N VAL A 17 -16.62 -20.29 -10.58
CA VAL A 17 -16.49 -19.18 -11.54
C VAL A 17 -16.20 -19.74 -12.94
N PRO A 18 -16.92 -19.34 -14.01
CA PRO A 18 -16.83 -19.96 -15.32
C PRO A 18 -15.56 -19.57 -16.07
N VAL A 19 -14.45 -20.21 -15.70
CA VAL A 19 -13.20 -20.16 -16.44
C VAL A 19 -12.86 -21.57 -16.89
N GLY A 20 -12.50 -21.70 -18.16
CA GLY A 20 -12.05 -22.94 -18.76
C GLY A 20 -10.75 -22.72 -19.50
N CYS A 21 -9.96 -23.78 -19.57
CA CYS A 21 -8.63 -23.79 -20.15
C CYS A 21 -8.40 -25.07 -20.95
N VAL A 22 -7.74 -24.96 -22.10
CA VAL A 22 -7.38 -26.09 -22.96
C VAL A 22 -5.92 -25.95 -23.36
N ILE A 23 -5.14 -27.03 -23.23
CA ILE A 23 -3.75 -27.08 -23.70
C ILE A 23 -3.71 -27.95 -24.94
N VAL A 24 -3.13 -27.41 -26.02
CA VAL A 24 -3.07 -28.03 -27.34
C VAL A 24 -1.63 -28.16 -27.79
N ARG A 25 -1.27 -29.25 -28.47
CA ARG A 25 -0.01 -29.40 -29.21
C ARG A 25 -0.30 -30.06 -30.55
N ASP A 26 0.23 -29.51 -31.63
CA ASP A 26 0.08 -30.04 -32.99
C ASP A 26 -1.39 -30.37 -33.32
N ASP A 27 -2.27 -29.39 -33.10
CA ASP A 27 -3.74 -29.48 -33.24
C ASP A 27 -4.43 -30.58 -32.41
N THR A 28 -3.69 -31.23 -31.52
CA THR A 28 -4.18 -32.26 -30.61
C THR A 28 -4.38 -31.68 -29.22
N ILE A 29 -5.55 -31.93 -28.64
CA ILE A 29 -5.86 -31.51 -27.28
C ILE A 29 -5.15 -32.43 -26.31
N ILE A 30 -4.31 -31.84 -25.47
CA ILE A 30 -3.54 -32.55 -24.45
C ILE A 30 -4.35 -32.61 -23.15
N SER A 31 -4.94 -31.50 -22.76
CA SER A 31 -5.76 -31.43 -21.55
C SER A 31 -6.84 -30.36 -21.65
N VAL A 32 -7.89 -30.57 -20.86
CA VAL A 32 -8.93 -29.59 -20.59
C VAL A 32 -8.98 -29.40 -19.08
N GLY A 33 -9.03 -28.15 -18.63
CA GLY A 33 -9.23 -27.76 -17.24
C GLY A 33 -10.36 -26.74 -17.13
N SER A 34 -10.99 -26.69 -15.97
CA SER A 34 -11.93 -25.65 -15.59
C SER A 34 -11.58 -25.20 -14.18
N ASN A 35 -12.12 -24.06 -13.73
CA ASN A 35 -12.08 -23.78 -12.30
C ASN A 35 -12.77 -24.91 -11.53
N GLU A 36 -12.15 -25.29 -10.42
CA GLU A 36 -12.65 -26.30 -9.49
C GLU A 36 -12.42 -25.87 -8.02
N VAL A 37 -12.32 -24.56 -7.78
CA VAL A 37 -11.98 -23.97 -6.47
C VAL A 37 -13.00 -24.37 -5.42
N GLU A 38 -14.29 -24.17 -5.71
CA GLU A 38 -15.38 -24.48 -4.81
C GLU A 38 -15.57 -26.00 -4.69
N ARG A 39 -15.57 -26.71 -5.83
CA ARG A 39 -15.72 -28.17 -5.82
C ARG A 39 -14.64 -28.91 -5.04
N ARG A 40 -13.39 -28.43 -5.08
CA ARG A 40 -12.25 -29.07 -4.41
C ARG A 40 -11.92 -28.45 -3.06
N ALA A 41 -12.55 -27.33 -2.70
CA ALA A 41 -12.10 -26.48 -1.60
C ALA A 41 -10.59 -26.16 -1.68
N ASP A 42 -10.10 -25.91 -2.89
CA ASP A 42 -8.69 -25.68 -3.19
C ASP A 42 -8.53 -24.32 -3.89
N PRO A 43 -7.96 -23.31 -3.21
CA PRO A 43 -7.82 -21.97 -3.78
C PRO A 43 -6.87 -21.90 -4.98
N THR A 44 -6.11 -22.97 -5.26
CA THR A 44 -5.19 -23.05 -6.39
C THR A 44 -5.79 -23.74 -7.62
N ALA A 45 -6.98 -24.33 -7.50
CA ALA A 45 -7.64 -25.12 -8.55
C ALA A 45 -8.27 -24.26 -9.67
N HIS A 46 -7.52 -23.29 -10.18
CA HIS A 46 -7.88 -22.49 -11.34
C HIS A 46 -7.77 -23.31 -12.63
N ALA A 47 -8.51 -22.92 -13.66
CA ALA A 47 -8.58 -23.63 -14.93
C ALA A 47 -7.19 -23.91 -15.54
N GLU A 48 -6.28 -22.94 -15.52
CA GLU A 48 -4.92 -23.07 -16.04
C GLU A 48 -4.10 -24.03 -15.21
N MET A 49 -4.20 -23.97 -13.87
CA MET A 49 -3.48 -24.85 -12.96
C MET A 49 -3.90 -26.30 -13.17
N VAL A 50 -5.21 -26.52 -13.26
CA VAL A 50 -5.81 -27.84 -13.51
C VAL A 50 -5.41 -28.36 -14.90
N ALA A 51 -5.45 -27.51 -15.92
CA ALA A 51 -5.05 -27.91 -17.27
C ALA A 51 -3.55 -28.23 -17.36
N ILE A 52 -2.68 -27.42 -16.74
CA ILE A 52 -1.24 -27.67 -16.67
C ILE A 52 -0.97 -28.97 -15.94
N GLN A 53 -1.56 -29.19 -14.77
CA GLN A 53 -1.39 -30.43 -14.02
C GLN A 53 -1.74 -31.65 -14.89
N ARG A 54 -2.95 -31.68 -15.47
CA ARG A 54 -3.42 -32.78 -16.33
C ARG A 54 -2.54 -32.96 -17.57
N ALA A 55 -2.06 -31.86 -18.18
CA ALA A 55 -1.16 -31.94 -19.32
C ALA A 55 0.19 -32.55 -18.93
N THR A 56 0.78 -32.11 -17.82
CA THR A 56 2.08 -32.63 -17.36
C THR A 56 1.99 -34.11 -17.00
N GLU A 57 0.88 -34.54 -16.38
CA GLU A 57 0.57 -35.95 -16.11
C GLU A 57 0.43 -36.75 -17.41
N SER A 58 -0.37 -36.25 -18.37
CA SER A 58 -0.60 -36.93 -19.66
C SER A 58 0.67 -37.10 -20.49
N LEU A 59 1.67 -36.24 -20.30
CA LEU A 59 2.90 -36.23 -21.10
C LEU A 59 4.11 -36.81 -20.38
N GLY A 60 3.98 -37.07 -19.08
CA GLY A 60 5.12 -37.47 -18.25
C GLY A 60 6.23 -36.41 -18.21
N SER A 61 5.90 -35.13 -18.41
CA SER A 61 6.85 -34.02 -18.48
C SER A 61 6.32 -32.82 -17.73
N LYS A 62 7.17 -32.19 -16.91
CA LYS A 62 6.86 -30.92 -16.25
C LYS A 62 6.92 -29.71 -17.18
N PHE A 63 7.46 -29.87 -18.40
CA PHE A 63 7.60 -28.82 -19.40
C PHE A 63 6.64 -29.03 -20.58
N LEU A 64 6.13 -27.92 -21.11
CA LEU A 64 5.12 -27.82 -22.15
C LEU A 64 5.62 -26.99 -23.36
N ASP A 65 6.90 -27.08 -23.69
CA ASP A 65 7.63 -26.23 -24.66
C ASP A 65 7.01 -26.13 -26.06
N ASN A 66 6.14 -27.07 -26.45
CA ASN A 66 5.47 -27.14 -27.75
C ASN A 66 3.94 -27.09 -27.64
N CYS A 67 3.42 -26.52 -26.56
CA CYS A 67 1.99 -26.42 -26.34
C CYS A 67 1.49 -24.97 -26.41
N THR A 68 0.24 -24.79 -26.82
CA THR A 68 -0.48 -23.52 -26.70
C THR A 68 -1.57 -23.67 -25.64
N LEU A 69 -1.61 -22.73 -24.70
CA LEU A 69 -2.67 -22.64 -23.70
C LEU A 69 -3.76 -21.68 -24.20
N TYR A 70 -5.00 -22.14 -24.18
CA TYR A 70 -6.20 -21.34 -24.46
C TYR A 70 -7.05 -21.24 -23.21
N VAL A 71 -7.29 -20.04 -22.69
CA VAL A 71 -8.11 -19.82 -21.48
C VAL A 71 -9.18 -18.75 -21.73
N THR A 72 -10.36 -18.90 -21.16
CA THR A 72 -11.46 -17.95 -21.40
C THR A 72 -11.25 -16.59 -20.72
N LEU A 73 -10.44 -16.52 -19.67
CA LEU A 73 -10.15 -15.30 -18.91
C LEU A 73 -8.62 -15.11 -18.81
N GLU A 74 -8.16 -13.87 -18.76
CA GLU A 74 -6.75 -13.55 -18.57
C GLU A 74 -6.16 -14.23 -17.30
N PRO A 75 -4.99 -14.90 -17.41
CA PRO A 75 -4.37 -15.57 -16.26
C PRO A 75 -4.00 -14.60 -15.12
N CYS A 76 -4.32 -14.99 -13.89
CA CYS A 76 -3.88 -14.26 -12.69
C CYS A 76 -2.38 -14.49 -12.40
N ALA A 77 -1.81 -13.78 -11.43
CA ALA A 77 -0.37 -13.85 -11.12
C ALA A 77 0.13 -15.28 -10.79
N MET A 78 -0.68 -16.08 -10.09
CA MET A 78 -0.36 -17.48 -9.78
C MET A 78 -0.30 -18.33 -11.06
N CYS A 79 -1.35 -18.26 -11.89
CA CYS A 79 -1.44 -19.00 -13.14
C CYS A 79 -0.34 -18.57 -14.12
N ALA A 80 -0.08 -17.27 -14.24
CA ALA A 80 0.99 -16.74 -15.07
C ALA A 80 2.37 -17.25 -14.63
N GLY A 81 2.64 -17.28 -13.31
CA GLY A 81 3.87 -17.88 -12.78
C GLY A 81 3.99 -19.38 -13.12
N ALA A 82 2.90 -20.14 -12.99
CA ALA A 82 2.88 -21.56 -13.35
C ALA A 82 3.10 -21.79 -14.86
N ILE A 83 2.51 -20.95 -15.72
CA ILE A 83 2.71 -20.98 -17.18
C ILE A 83 4.18 -20.77 -17.52
N VAL A 84 4.84 -19.80 -16.89
CA VAL A 84 6.27 -19.52 -17.07
C VAL A 84 7.11 -20.73 -16.62
N LEU A 85 6.83 -21.28 -15.44
CA LEU A 85 7.56 -22.44 -14.91
C LEU A 85 7.34 -23.72 -15.75
N ALA A 86 6.16 -23.88 -16.34
CA ALA A 86 5.83 -24.97 -17.26
C ALA A 86 6.37 -24.74 -18.69
N ARG A 87 6.96 -23.57 -18.97
CA ARG A 87 7.56 -23.19 -20.26
C ARG A 87 6.60 -23.22 -21.44
N LEU A 88 5.36 -22.81 -21.23
CA LEU A 88 4.39 -22.66 -22.32
C LEU A 88 4.82 -21.53 -23.26
N PRO A 89 5.09 -21.77 -24.56
CA PRO A 89 5.53 -20.72 -25.48
C PRO A 89 4.44 -19.74 -25.88
N THR A 90 3.16 -20.14 -25.83
CA THR A 90 2.05 -19.33 -26.32
C THR A 90 0.85 -19.43 -25.40
N VAL A 91 0.32 -18.27 -25.04
CA VAL A 91 -0.90 -18.12 -24.24
C VAL A 91 -1.91 -17.31 -25.04
N VAL A 92 -3.10 -17.86 -25.17
CA VAL A 92 -4.24 -17.24 -25.83
C VAL A 92 -5.34 -17.10 -24.79
N TYR A 93 -5.84 -15.88 -24.57
CA TYR A 93 -7.00 -15.70 -23.70
C TYR A 93 -8.16 -14.92 -24.34
N GLY A 94 -9.35 -15.20 -23.83
CA GLY A 94 -10.61 -14.63 -24.31
C GLY A 94 -10.83 -13.20 -23.84
N ALA A 95 -11.16 -13.04 -22.55
CA ALA A 95 -11.46 -11.75 -21.93
C ALA A 95 -10.35 -11.25 -21.00
N ASP A 96 -10.18 -9.92 -20.91
CA ASP A 96 -9.30 -9.29 -19.93
C ASP A 96 -9.82 -9.44 -18.50
N ASP A 97 -8.89 -9.50 -17.54
CA ASP A 97 -9.19 -9.43 -16.12
C ASP A 97 -8.56 -8.19 -15.48
N ASN A 98 -9.32 -7.09 -15.45
CA ASN A 98 -8.91 -5.83 -14.83
C ASN A 98 -8.78 -5.92 -13.29
N LYS A 99 -9.14 -7.05 -12.67
CA LYS A 99 -9.04 -7.23 -11.22
C LYS A 99 -7.84 -8.06 -10.83
N THR A 100 -7.47 -9.13 -11.53
CA THR A 100 -6.34 -9.99 -11.14
C THR A 100 -5.39 -10.37 -12.28
N GLY A 101 -5.69 -9.94 -13.51
CA GLY A 101 -4.97 -10.31 -14.73
C GLY A 101 -3.51 -9.90 -14.71
N ALA A 102 -2.63 -10.85 -15.00
CA ALA A 102 -1.19 -10.70 -14.90
C ALA A 102 -0.45 -10.96 -16.22
N ALA A 103 -1.18 -11.10 -17.33
CA ALA A 103 -0.60 -11.19 -18.65
C ALA A 103 -0.36 -9.80 -19.26
N ARG A 104 -1.30 -8.86 -19.08
CA ARG A 104 -1.16 -7.45 -19.48
C ARG A 104 -1.92 -6.44 -18.61
N SER A 105 -3.00 -6.83 -17.92
CA SER A 105 -3.92 -5.85 -17.31
C SER A 105 -3.34 -5.14 -16.09
N LEU A 106 -2.81 -5.90 -15.13
CA LEU A 106 -2.19 -5.35 -13.91
C LEU A 106 -0.68 -5.64 -13.82
N TYR A 107 -0.23 -6.68 -14.52
CA TYR A 107 1.16 -7.12 -14.55
C TYR A 107 1.52 -7.63 -15.95
N GLU A 108 2.82 -7.78 -16.21
CA GLU A 108 3.37 -8.32 -17.47
C GLU A 108 4.23 -9.57 -17.19
N ILE A 109 3.74 -10.48 -16.33
CA ILE A 109 4.54 -11.64 -15.86
C ILE A 109 4.97 -12.54 -17.03
N LEU A 110 4.11 -12.71 -18.02
CA LEU A 110 4.38 -13.61 -19.16
C LEU A 110 5.47 -13.10 -20.11
N ASP A 111 5.85 -11.82 -20.04
CA ASP A 111 6.92 -11.22 -20.86
C ASP A 111 8.08 -10.63 -20.04
N ASP A 112 8.11 -10.85 -18.72
CA ASP A 112 9.14 -10.30 -17.85
C ASP A 112 10.53 -10.88 -18.19
N ARG A 113 11.46 -10.00 -18.59
CA ARG A 113 12.82 -10.35 -19.02
C ARG A 113 13.68 -10.96 -17.92
N ARG A 114 13.30 -10.82 -16.65
CA ARG A 114 14.02 -11.38 -15.49
C ARG A 114 13.67 -12.84 -15.25
N LEU A 115 12.60 -13.35 -15.85
CA LEU A 115 12.14 -14.73 -15.68
C LEU A 115 12.78 -15.67 -16.71
N ASN A 116 12.76 -16.96 -16.39
CA ASN A 116 13.45 -18.01 -17.14
C ASN A 116 12.76 -18.42 -18.45
N HIS A 117 11.53 -17.97 -18.68
CA HIS A 117 10.74 -18.25 -19.87
C HIS A 117 9.80 -17.08 -20.16
N ARG A 118 9.50 -16.83 -21.45
CA ARG A 118 8.55 -15.79 -21.89
C ARG A 118 7.56 -16.38 -22.89
N CYS A 119 6.36 -15.85 -22.89
CA CYS A 119 5.24 -16.35 -23.69
C CYS A 119 4.84 -15.33 -24.73
N VAL A 120 4.48 -15.79 -25.92
CA VAL A 120 3.71 -14.97 -26.87
C VAL A 120 2.27 -14.94 -26.39
N VAL A 121 1.78 -13.76 -26.02
CA VAL A 121 0.41 -13.55 -25.57
C VAL A 121 -0.46 -13.08 -26.73
N ARG A 122 -1.60 -13.74 -26.95
CA ARG A 122 -2.62 -13.38 -27.95
C ARG A 122 -3.98 -13.22 -27.31
N THR A 123 -4.76 -12.25 -27.77
CA THR A 123 -6.04 -11.86 -27.16
C THR A 123 -7.11 -11.64 -28.23
N GLY A 124 -8.37 -11.43 -27.81
CA GLY A 124 -9.47 -11.05 -28.72
C GLY A 124 -10.16 -12.23 -29.41
N ILE A 125 -9.87 -13.48 -29.02
CA ILE A 125 -10.53 -14.67 -29.56
C ILE A 125 -11.71 -15.05 -28.67
N LEU A 126 -12.94 -14.97 -29.19
CA LEU A 126 -14.18 -15.21 -28.46
C LEU A 126 -14.30 -14.39 -27.17
N GLU A 127 -13.80 -13.15 -27.21
CA GLU A 127 -13.77 -12.22 -26.08
C GLU A 127 -15.19 -11.90 -25.58
N GLN A 128 -16.12 -11.66 -26.51
CA GLN A 128 -17.50 -11.32 -26.18
C GLN A 128 -18.21 -12.45 -25.44
N GLU A 129 -18.07 -13.69 -25.94
CA GLU A 129 -18.64 -14.88 -25.33
C GLU A 129 -18.02 -15.17 -23.96
N SER A 130 -16.70 -15.00 -23.84
CA SER A 130 -15.98 -15.18 -22.59
C SER A 130 -16.39 -14.15 -21.53
N SER A 131 -16.51 -12.89 -21.93
CA SER A 131 -16.98 -11.80 -21.06
C SER A 131 -18.45 -11.97 -20.66
N ALA A 132 -19.32 -12.36 -21.61
CA ALA A 132 -20.74 -12.57 -21.35
C ALA A 132 -20.97 -13.68 -20.33
N LEU A 133 -20.26 -14.81 -20.45
CA LEU A 133 -20.40 -15.94 -19.53
C LEU A 133 -20.06 -15.56 -18.07
N LEU A 134 -18.99 -14.79 -17.86
CA LEU A 134 -18.63 -14.28 -16.53
C LEU A 134 -19.68 -13.30 -15.99
N LYS A 135 -20.16 -12.37 -16.82
CA LYS A 135 -21.20 -11.40 -16.43
C LYS A 135 -22.50 -12.10 -16.02
N ASP A 136 -22.93 -13.09 -16.80
CA ASP A 136 -24.15 -13.85 -16.54
C ASP A 136 -24.07 -14.67 -15.25
N PHE A 137 -22.90 -15.25 -14.95
CA PHE A 137 -22.68 -15.97 -13.70
C PHE A 137 -22.82 -15.05 -12.49
N PHE A 138 -22.08 -13.93 -12.47
CA PHE A 138 -22.15 -12.99 -11.35
C PHE A 138 -23.48 -12.23 -11.25
N ALA A 139 -24.27 -12.14 -12.32
CA ALA A 139 -25.63 -11.61 -12.29
C ALA A 139 -26.61 -12.51 -11.55
N LYS A 140 -26.37 -13.83 -11.54
CA LYS A 140 -27.25 -14.85 -10.93
C LYS A 140 -26.88 -15.18 -9.47
N VAL A 141 -25.67 -14.83 -9.03
CA VAL A 141 -25.27 -14.97 -7.63
C VAL A 141 -25.99 -13.90 -6.78
N PRO A 142 -26.75 -14.27 -5.73
CA PRO A 142 -27.46 -13.31 -4.90
C PRO A 142 -26.51 -12.24 -4.36
N ARG A 143 -26.78 -10.97 -4.69
CA ARG A 143 -26.03 -9.84 -4.13
C ARG A 143 -26.36 -9.70 -2.64
N SER A 144 -25.48 -10.18 -1.76
CA SER A 144 -25.24 -9.45 -0.52
C SER A 144 -24.58 -8.12 -0.91
N VAL A 145 -25.28 -7.01 -0.67
CA VAL A 145 -24.83 -5.63 -0.98
C VAL A 145 -23.45 -5.38 -0.31
N PRO A 146 -22.48 -4.65 -0.92
CA PRO A 146 -22.71 -3.40 -1.67
C PRO A 146 -22.06 -3.22 -3.04
N SER A 147 -22.69 -2.35 -3.84
CA SER A 147 -22.12 -1.68 -5.01
C SER A 147 -21.76 -0.22 -4.68
N ALA A 148 -20.49 0.13 -4.84
CA ALA A 148 -19.99 1.17 -5.74
C ALA A 148 -18.48 1.29 -5.54
N ASP A 149 -17.76 1.30 -6.65
CA ASP A 149 -16.32 1.51 -6.81
C ASP A 149 -15.35 0.56 -6.09
N GLN A 150 -14.77 -0.35 -6.89
CA GLN A 150 -13.34 -0.71 -6.81
C GLN A 150 -12.94 -1.63 -7.97
N GLY A 151 -12.09 -1.09 -8.85
CA GLY A 151 -10.99 -1.86 -9.41
C GLY A 151 -9.95 -2.12 -8.32
N GLY A 152 -9.15 -3.16 -8.52
CA GLY A 152 -8.01 -3.50 -7.66
C GLY A 152 -8.27 -4.67 -6.73
N VAL A 153 -7.50 -5.73 -6.95
CA VAL A 153 -7.29 -6.88 -6.06
C VAL A 153 -7.36 -6.48 -4.58
N ALA A 154 -8.29 -7.04 -3.84
CA ALA A 154 -8.08 -7.29 -2.43
C ALA A 154 -8.31 -8.79 -2.21
N ALA A 155 -7.24 -9.50 -1.89
CA ALA A 155 -7.37 -10.68 -1.05
C ALA A 155 -8.37 -10.31 0.06
N THR A 156 -9.48 -11.04 0.18
CA THR A 156 -10.36 -10.86 1.33
C THR A 156 -9.63 -11.46 2.53
N ALA A 157 -8.63 -10.73 3.03
CA ALA A 157 -8.49 -10.58 4.46
C ALA A 157 -9.90 -10.29 5.00
N PRO A 158 -10.34 -10.99 6.06
CA PRO A 158 -11.68 -10.81 6.57
C PRO A 158 -11.92 -9.31 6.75
N VAL A 159 -12.98 -8.80 6.14
CA VAL A 159 -13.51 -7.51 6.54
C VAL A 159 -13.88 -7.71 8.01
N ASN A 160 -13.02 -7.24 8.91
CA ASN A 160 -13.32 -7.14 10.33
C ASN A 160 -14.44 -6.09 10.47
N THR A 161 -15.64 -6.48 10.08
CA THR A 161 -16.84 -5.93 10.66
C THR A 161 -16.70 -6.26 12.14
N VAL A 162 -16.44 -5.23 12.94
CA VAL A 162 -16.44 -5.33 14.39
C VAL A 162 -17.85 -5.74 14.78
N VAL A 163 -18.09 -7.05 14.84
CA VAL A 163 -19.29 -7.59 15.47
C VAL A 163 -19.06 -7.40 16.96
N SER A 164 -19.91 -6.57 17.55
CA SER A 164 -19.93 -6.18 18.95
C SER A 164 -19.91 -7.41 19.86
N GLY A 165 -18.75 -7.71 20.42
CA GLY A 165 -18.55 -8.59 21.55
C GLY A 165 -17.83 -7.82 22.65
N LEU A 166 -18.58 -7.42 23.67
CA LEU A 166 -18.22 -6.51 24.77
C LEU A 166 -18.02 -5.03 24.35
N PRO A 167 -18.53 -4.06 25.13
CA PRO A 167 -18.27 -2.64 24.89
C PRO A 167 -16.78 -2.37 25.14
N THR A 168 -15.97 -2.46 24.09
CA THR A 168 -14.56 -2.06 24.14
C THR A 168 -14.46 -0.59 23.75
N THR A 169 -13.73 0.19 24.53
CA THR A 169 -13.41 1.57 24.18
C THR A 169 -12.50 1.58 22.95
N PRO A 170 -12.64 2.55 22.04
CA PRO A 170 -11.73 2.67 20.89
C PRO A 170 -10.34 3.07 21.36
N LEU A 171 -9.29 2.57 20.68
CA LEU A 171 -7.99 3.20 20.71
C LEU A 171 -8.09 4.52 19.94
N ARG A 172 -7.94 5.65 20.63
CA ARG A 172 -7.98 6.97 19.99
C ARG A 172 -6.59 7.41 19.58
N ILE A 173 -6.39 7.65 18.29
CA ILE A 173 -5.17 8.23 17.75
C ILE A 173 -5.37 9.74 17.72
N VAL A 174 -4.59 10.47 18.51
CA VAL A 174 -4.79 11.91 18.70
C VAL A 174 -3.54 12.66 18.22
N PRO A 175 -3.63 13.41 17.12
CA PRO A 175 -2.53 14.24 16.68
C PRO A 175 -2.22 15.35 17.67
N THR A 176 -0.93 15.61 17.86
CA THR A 176 -0.39 16.70 18.68
C THR A 176 0.15 17.81 17.78
N PRO A 177 0.26 19.06 18.26
CA PRO A 177 0.85 20.12 17.47
C PRO A 177 2.27 19.84 16.99
N ILE A 178 2.66 20.50 15.89
CA ILE A 178 4.03 20.41 15.32
C ILE A 178 4.91 21.64 15.63
N GLY A 179 4.41 22.57 16.46
CA GLY A 179 5.16 23.77 16.83
C GLY A 179 4.32 24.78 17.61
N ASN A 180 3.10 25.06 17.15
CA ASN A 180 2.17 25.97 17.82
C ASN A 180 1.15 25.22 18.69
N ILE A 181 1.06 25.55 19.98
CA ILE A 181 0.14 24.88 20.91
C ILE A 181 -1.34 24.98 20.49
N GLU A 182 -1.69 25.97 19.68
CA GLU A 182 -3.06 26.22 19.21
C GLU A 182 -3.51 25.26 18.11
N ASP A 183 -2.58 24.54 17.47
CA ASP A 183 -2.90 23.62 16.36
C ASP A 183 -3.54 22.30 16.82
N ILE A 184 -3.72 22.11 18.13
CA ILE A 184 -4.50 20.99 18.63
C ILE A 184 -5.98 21.22 18.32
N THR A 185 -6.65 20.18 17.82
CA THR A 185 -8.08 20.29 17.58
C THR A 185 -8.86 20.29 18.90
N VAL A 186 -10.00 20.98 18.93
CA VAL A 186 -10.93 20.93 20.08
C VAL A 186 -11.33 19.49 20.42
N ARG A 187 -11.47 18.62 19.41
CA ARG A 187 -11.80 17.20 19.60
C ARG A 187 -10.63 16.42 20.18
N GLY A 188 -9.40 16.68 19.72
CA GLY A 188 -8.18 16.10 20.29
C GLY A 188 -8.03 16.45 21.76
N LEU A 189 -8.20 17.74 22.11
CA LEU A 189 -8.12 18.18 23.50
C LEU A 189 -9.20 17.54 24.39
N LYS A 190 -10.44 17.39 23.89
CA LYS A 190 -11.50 16.65 24.59
C LYS A 190 -11.12 15.19 24.83
N ALA A 191 -10.57 14.52 23.81
CA ALA A 191 -10.12 13.13 23.92
C ALA A 191 -9.03 12.99 25.00
N LEU A 192 -7.99 13.83 24.98
CA LEU A 192 -6.92 13.82 25.97
C LEU A 192 -7.45 14.06 27.39
N ARG A 193 -8.35 15.03 27.58
CA ARG A 193 -8.97 15.32 28.89
C ARG A 193 -9.81 14.17 29.44
N SER A 194 -10.39 13.34 28.56
CA SER A 194 -11.17 12.16 28.93
C SER A 194 -10.35 10.87 29.09
N ALA A 195 -9.05 10.92 28.78
CA ALA A 195 -8.21 9.73 28.77
C ALA A 195 -7.87 9.27 30.20
N ASP A 196 -8.02 7.96 30.45
CA ASP A 196 -7.43 7.32 31.63
C ASP A 196 -5.90 7.17 31.44
N VAL A 197 -5.49 6.86 30.21
CA VAL A 197 -4.10 6.59 29.84
C VAL A 197 -3.77 7.29 28.53
N ILE A 198 -2.62 7.98 28.50
CA ILE A 198 -2.03 8.52 27.28
C ILE A 198 -0.72 7.78 27.02
N VAL A 199 -0.67 7.12 25.88
CA VAL A 199 0.51 6.45 25.36
C VAL A 199 1.23 7.44 24.44
N CYS A 200 2.52 7.64 24.67
CA CYS A 200 3.34 8.64 23.98
C CYS A 200 4.77 8.14 23.81
N GLU A 201 5.52 8.73 22.89
CA GLU A 201 6.94 8.41 22.72
C GLU A 201 7.77 8.90 23.91
N ASP A 202 7.75 10.20 24.20
CA ASP A 202 8.37 10.79 25.38
C ASP A 202 7.33 11.38 26.36
N THR A 203 7.20 10.72 27.51
CA THR A 203 6.34 11.14 28.63
C THR A 203 6.71 12.53 29.19
N ARG A 204 7.97 12.96 29.08
CA ARG A 204 8.41 14.29 29.53
C ARG A 204 7.89 15.37 28.59
N HIS A 205 8.03 15.16 27.28
CA HIS A 205 7.57 16.10 26.26
C HIS A 205 6.04 16.20 26.29
N THR A 206 5.36 15.06 26.21
CA THR A 206 3.90 15.00 26.31
C THR A 206 3.40 15.59 27.63
N GLY A 207 4.06 15.30 28.75
CA GLY A 207 3.71 15.88 30.06
C GLY A 207 3.81 17.41 30.09
N GLN A 208 4.78 18.02 29.41
CA GLN A 208 4.85 19.49 29.29
C GLN A 208 3.72 20.04 28.43
N LEU A 209 3.39 19.39 27.32
CA LEU A 209 2.27 19.77 26.46
C LEU A 209 0.94 19.75 27.23
N LEU A 210 0.65 18.67 27.96
CA LEU A 210 -0.57 18.53 28.75
C LEU A 210 -0.68 19.56 29.87
N LYS A 211 0.45 19.99 30.46
CA LYS A 211 0.46 21.10 31.43
C LYS A 211 0.04 22.42 30.78
N ARG A 212 0.48 22.71 29.55
CA ARG A 212 0.07 23.92 28.81
C ARG A 212 -1.43 23.96 28.52
N TYR A 213 -2.08 22.80 28.41
CA TYR A 213 -3.53 22.71 28.21
C TYR A 213 -4.38 22.76 29.50
N GLY A 214 -3.79 23.21 30.61
CA GLY A 214 -4.46 23.36 31.89
C GLY A 214 -4.35 22.14 32.80
N GLY A 215 -3.48 21.18 32.47
CA GLY A 215 -3.26 19.97 33.27
C GLY A 215 -4.25 18.86 32.97
N VAL A 216 -3.81 17.85 32.20
CA VAL A 216 -4.58 16.61 31.97
C VAL A 216 -4.10 15.54 32.95
N ALA A 217 -5.04 14.94 33.68
CA ALA A 217 -4.76 14.02 34.79
C ALA A 217 -4.51 12.55 34.37
N ALA A 218 -4.31 12.28 33.07
CA ALA A 218 -4.13 10.93 32.55
C ALA A 218 -2.78 10.32 32.96
N ARG A 219 -2.74 8.99 33.13
CA ARG A 219 -1.48 8.26 33.32
C ARG A 219 -0.69 8.25 32.01
N LEU A 220 0.56 8.73 32.04
CA LEU A 220 1.45 8.66 30.89
C LEU A 220 2.18 7.32 30.82
N VAL A 221 2.26 6.75 29.62
CA VAL A 221 2.98 5.50 29.32
C VAL A 221 3.88 5.72 28.11
N SER A 222 5.15 5.37 28.23
CA SER A 222 6.11 5.47 27.12
C SER A 222 5.97 4.29 26.16
N ASN A 223 5.89 4.59 24.86
CA ASN A 223 5.87 3.65 23.75
C ASN A 223 6.84 4.10 22.66
N HIS A 224 7.95 3.39 22.56
CA HIS A 224 9.02 3.63 21.60
C HIS A 224 9.39 2.30 20.92
N GLU A 225 10.11 2.35 19.80
CA GLU A 225 10.38 1.18 18.94
C GLU A 225 10.85 -0.07 19.73
N HIS A 226 11.72 0.10 20.73
CA HIS A 226 12.25 -1.01 21.53
C HIS A 226 11.25 -1.70 22.47
N ASN A 227 10.14 -1.06 22.86
CA ASN A 227 9.16 -1.61 23.82
C ASN A 227 7.75 -1.79 23.23
N GLU A 228 7.59 -1.48 21.94
CA GLU A 228 6.28 -1.38 21.28
C GLU A 228 5.48 -2.68 21.35
N GLU A 229 6.14 -3.84 21.37
CA GLU A 229 5.49 -5.15 21.52
C GLU A 229 4.81 -5.33 22.88
N GLN A 230 5.58 -5.08 23.94
CA GLN A 230 5.09 -5.17 25.31
C GLN A 230 3.97 -4.14 25.53
N ARG A 231 4.16 -2.91 25.02
CA ARG A 231 3.18 -1.84 25.14
C ARG A 231 1.90 -2.10 24.37
N THR A 232 1.98 -2.72 23.20
CA THR A 232 0.81 -3.15 22.44
C THR A 232 -0.07 -4.08 23.28
N THR A 233 0.54 -5.03 24.00
CA THR A 233 -0.21 -5.95 24.89
C THR A 233 -0.88 -5.22 26.03
N GLU A 234 -0.19 -4.28 26.68
CA GLU A 234 -0.76 -3.45 27.76
C GLU A 234 -1.92 -2.58 27.24
N ILE A 235 -1.76 -1.93 26.10
CA ILE A 235 -2.79 -1.08 25.46
C ILE A 235 -4.07 -1.89 25.22
N MET A 236 -3.94 -3.08 24.62
CA MET A 236 -5.09 -3.93 24.33
C MET A 236 -5.79 -4.40 25.62
N SER A 237 -5.03 -4.69 26.67
CA SER A 237 -5.58 -5.06 27.98
C SER A 237 -6.39 -3.89 28.59
N LEU A 238 -5.83 -2.67 28.56
CA LEU A 238 -6.52 -1.47 29.05
C LEU A 238 -7.83 -1.21 28.30
N LEU A 239 -7.81 -1.29 26.97
CA LEU A 239 -8.99 -1.09 26.12
C LEU A 239 -10.08 -2.14 26.41
N ARG A 240 -9.70 -3.41 26.59
CA ARG A 240 -10.63 -4.48 26.98
C ARG A 240 -11.22 -4.29 28.38
N SER A 241 -10.49 -3.64 29.28
CA SER A 241 -10.99 -3.27 30.60
C SER A 241 -11.89 -2.02 30.60
N GLY A 242 -12.17 -1.44 29.42
CA GLY A 242 -13.04 -0.27 29.26
C GLY A 242 -12.36 1.07 29.56
N LYS A 243 -11.02 1.11 29.61
CA LYS A 243 -10.26 2.35 29.83
C LYS A 243 -10.21 3.20 28.57
N ASN A 244 -10.30 4.53 28.72
CA ASN A 244 -10.07 5.46 27.64
C ASN A 244 -8.56 5.60 27.39
N VAL A 245 -8.07 5.03 26.29
CA VAL A 245 -6.65 5.09 25.91
C VAL A 245 -6.49 6.00 24.69
N CYS A 246 -5.63 7.01 24.81
CA CYS A 246 -5.18 7.82 23.68
C CYS A 246 -3.73 7.47 23.32
N LEU A 247 -3.43 7.35 22.03
CA LEU A 247 -2.08 7.28 21.49
C LEU A 247 -1.75 8.63 20.84
N VAL A 248 -0.63 9.21 21.25
CA VAL A 248 -0.07 10.46 20.70
C VAL A 248 1.37 10.24 20.26
N SER A 249 1.85 11.07 19.35
CA SER A 249 3.28 11.23 19.08
C SER A 249 3.77 12.52 19.73
N ASP A 250 5.08 12.69 19.79
CA ASP A 250 5.70 13.91 20.30
C ASP A 250 5.30 15.14 19.49
N ALA A 251 5.09 14.98 18.18
CA ALA A 251 4.56 16.00 17.29
C ALA A 251 3.81 15.38 16.10
N GLY A 252 2.67 15.95 15.72
CA GLY A 252 1.96 15.60 14.49
C GLY A 252 1.10 14.34 14.60
N MET A 253 1.08 13.53 13.53
CA MET A 253 0.17 12.40 13.35
C MET A 253 0.83 11.09 13.82
N PRO A 254 0.33 10.44 14.88
CA PRO A 254 0.93 9.21 15.39
C PRO A 254 0.90 8.08 14.36
N GLY A 255 2.00 7.32 14.28
CA GLY A 255 2.16 6.22 13.34
C GLY A 255 2.70 6.60 11.96
N ILE A 256 2.96 7.90 11.70
CA ILE A 256 3.66 8.37 10.50
C ILE A 256 5.08 8.79 10.90
N SER A 257 6.06 7.94 10.58
CA SER A 257 7.46 8.13 11.01
C SER A 257 7.66 8.20 12.53
N ASP A 258 6.66 7.75 13.30
CA ASP A 258 6.63 7.67 14.77
C ASP A 258 6.14 6.27 15.20
N PRO A 259 6.42 5.84 16.45
CA PRO A 259 5.85 4.62 17.03
C PRO A 259 4.31 4.62 17.05
N GLY A 260 3.70 3.43 17.06
CA GLY A 260 2.25 3.28 17.22
C GLY A 260 1.58 2.42 16.15
N HIS A 261 2.24 2.24 15.01
CA HIS A 261 1.73 1.39 13.93
C HIS A 261 1.44 -0.04 14.42
N ARG A 262 2.31 -0.64 15.26
CA ARG A 262 2.08 -2.00 15.76
C ARG A 262 0.83 -2.09 16.63
N ALA A 263 0.60 -1.09 17.49
CA ALA A 263 -0.58 -1.03 18.34
C ALA A 263 -1.87 -0.89 17.52
N ILE A 264 -1.85 -0.06 16.45
CA ILE A 264 -2.97 0.10 15.52
C ILE A 264 -3.29 -1.21 14.81
N VAL A 265 -2.28 -1.88 14.25
CA VAL A 265 -2.43 -3.17 13.56
C VAL A 265 -3.00 -4.22 14.51
N ALA A 266 -2.44 -4.35 15.72
CA ALA A 266 -2.89 -5.33 16.70
C ALA A 266 -4.33 -5.07 17.17
N CYS A 267 -4.72 -3.81 17.40
CA CYS A 267 -6.09 -3.45 17.74
C CYS A 267 -7.06 -3.83 16.62
N ARG A 268 -6.74 -3.48 15.37
CA ARG A 268 -7.56 -3.84 14.20
C ARG A 268 -7.70 -5.35 14.03
N ALA A 269 -6.60 -6.10 14.17
CA ALA A 269 -6.59 -7.55 14.08
C ALA A 269 -7.45 -8.20 15.18
N ALA A 270 -7.48 -7.60 16.38
CA ALA A 270 -8.26 -8.07 17.51
C ALA A 270 -9.71 -7.57 17.54
N GLY A 271 -10.18 -6.87 16.51
CA GLY A 271 -11.53 -6.29 16.44
C GLY A 271 -11.77 -5.13 17.42
N ILE A 272 -10.70 -4.54 17.99
CA ILE A 272 -10.79 -3.36 18.83
C ILE A 272 -10.93 -2.14 17.92
N PRO A 273 -11.97 -1.28 18.08
CA PRO A 273 -12.12 -0.10 17.26
C PRO A 273 -10.91 0.84 17.36
N VAL A 274 -10.46 1.38 16.23
CA VAL A 274 -9.42 2.41 16.16
C VAL A 274 -10.04 3.68 15.60
N GLU A 275 -10.08 4.72 16.42
CA GLU A 275 -10.61 6.05 16.06
C GLU A 275 -9.45 7.00 15.79
N VAL A 276 -9.23 7.38 14.54
CA VAL A 276 -8.19 8.34 14.16
C VAL A 276 -8.79 9.75 14.12
N LEU A 277 -8.27 10.64 14.95
CA LEU A 277 -8.68 12.05 14.93
C LEU A 277 -7.87 12.79 13.87
N PRO A 278 -8.48 13.69 13.08
CA PRO A 278 -7.74 14.61 12.23
C PRO A 278 -6.99 15.63 13.10
N GLY A 279 -5.91 16.16 12.56
CA GLY A 279 -5.08 17.17 13.23
C GLY A 279 -3.80 17.46 12.46
N ALA A 280 -2.83 18.07 13.15
CA ALA A 280 -1.60 18.54 12.55
C ALA A 280 -0.79 17.41 11.88
N SER A 281 -0.24 17.71 10.69
CA SER A 281 0.68 16.85 9.95
C SER A 281 1.69 17.73 9.23
N ALA A 282 2.98 17.61 9.61
CA ALA A 282 4.03 18.42 9.00
C ALA A 282 4.12 18.17 7.48
N ALA A 283 4.02 16.91 7.04
CA ALA A 283 4.02 16.55 5.62
C ALA A 283 2.91 17.26 4.82
N VAL A 284 1.65 17.14 5.24
CA VAL A 284 0.52 17.74 4.51
C VAL A 284 0.59 19.27 4.53
N THR A 285 0.90 19.86 5.68
CA THR A 285 1.07 21.32 5.81
C THR A 285 2.17 21.84 4.89
N ALA A 286 3.33 21.17 4.85
CA ALA A 286 4.46 21.56 4.03
C ALA A 286 4.15 21.49 2.53
N VAL A 287 3.45 20.45 2.08
CA VAL A 287 3.04 20.33 0.67
C VAL A 287 2.16 21.50 0.27
N VAL A 288 1.10 21.78 1.04
CA VAL A 288 0.16 22.86 0.71
C VAL A 288 0.89 24.20 0.68
N GLY A 289 1.77 24.46 1.65
CA GLY A 289 2.58 25.69 1.69
C GLY A 289 3.66 25.78 0.61
N SER A 290 4.08 24.65 0.02
CA SER A 290 5.15 24.62 -0.99
C SER A 290 4.76 25.23 -2.35
N GLY A 291 3.46 25.29 -2.66
CA GLY A 291 2.97 25.71 -3.96
C GLY A 291 3.22 24.72 -5.11
N LEU A 292 3.75 23.52 -4.84
CA LEU A 292 3.93 22.47 -5.84
C LEU A 292 2.61 21.73 -6.11
N PRO A 293 2.49 20.99 -7.24
CA PRO A 293 1.29 20.22 -7.58
C PRO A 293 0.88 19.25 -6.47
N THR A 294 -0.42 19.21 -6.18
CA THR A 294 -1.01 18.43 -5.07
C THR A 294 -1.93 17.31 -5.53
N ASP A 295 -2.10 17.12 -6.83
CA ASP A 295 -2.92 16.07 -7.43
C ASP A 295 -2.35 14.67 -7.16
N ARG A 296 -1.02 14.55 -7.07
CA ARG A 296 -0.34 13.33 -6.68
C ARG A 296 0.81 13.66 -5.74
N ILE A 297 0.74 13.11 -4.53
CA ILE A 297 1.78 13.26 -3.51
C ILE A 297 2.30 11.90 -3.07
N LEU A 298 3.62 11.81 -2.84
CA LEU A 298 4.27 10.61 -2.32
C LEU A 298 5.09 10.98 -1.09
N PHE A 299 4.67 10.52 0.09
CA PHE A 299 5.46 10.63 1.30
C PHE A 299 6.44 9.46 1.42
N VAL A 300 7.74 9.74 1.54
CA VAL A 300 8.80 8.73 1.55
C VAL A 300 9.56 8.64 2.88
N GLY A 301 9.07 9.30 3.93
CA GLY A 301 9.71 9.26 5.26
C GLY A 301 11.08 9.92 5.28
N PHE A 302 12.07 9.27 5.91
CA PHE A 302 13.45 9.75 6.00
C PHE A 302 14.35 9.08 4.95
N PRO A 303 15.25 9.83 4.26
CA PRO A 303 16.18 9.25 3.29
C PRO A 303 17.11 8.18 3.90
N PRO A 304 17.43 7.09 3.16
CA PRO A 304 18.44 6.12 3.61
C PRO A 304 19.81 6.77 3.79
N GLN A 305 20.48 6.47 4.91
CA GLN A 305 21.77 7.11 5.22
C GLN A 305 22.94 6.55 4.39
N LYS A 306 22.94 5.25 4.06
CA LYS A 306 24.05 4.58 3.36
C LYS A 306 23.56 3.57 2.32
N LYS A 307 23.20 2.36 2.78
CA LYS A 307 22.75 1.28 1.90
C LYS A 307 21.44 1.65 1.23
N GLY A 308 21.37 1.54 -0.10
CA GLY A 308 20.17 1.83 -0.88
C GLY A 308 19.96 3.31 -1.23
N ARG A 309 20.82 4.23 -0.76
CA ARG A 309 20.65 5.68 -1.00
C ARG A 309 20.62 6.05 -2.48
N GLN A 310 21.52 5.48 -3.29
CA GLN A 310 21.55 5.73 -4.73
C GLN A 310 20.29 5.24 -5.45
N ALA A 311 19.82 4.04 -5.13
CA ALA A 311 18.59 3.50 -5.72
C ALA A 311 17.37 4.35 -5.33
N TRP A 312 17.31 4.78 -4.07
CA TRP A 312 16.28 5.68 -3.56
C TRP A 312 16.30 7.05 -4.26
N LEU A 313 17.48 7.62 -4.53
CA LEU A 313 17.58 8.88 -5.30
C LEU A 313 17.05 8.75 -6.72
N LEU A 314 17.37 7.64 -7.40
CA LEU A 314 16.86 7.38 -8.76
C LEU A 314 15.34 7.22 -8.77
N ASP A 315 14.79 6.53 -7.77
CA ASP A 315 13.34 6.39 -7.58
C ASP A 315 12.67 7.76 -7.34
N VAL A 316 13.24 8.57 -6.44
CA VAL A 316 12.82 9.95 -6.19
C VAL A 316 12.82 10.79 -7.48
N LEU A 317 13.91 10.77 -8.24
CA LEU A 317 14.01 11.61 -9.44
C LEU A 317 13.12 11.14 -10.60
N SER A 318 12.79 9.85 -10.68
CA SER A 318 11.91 9.31 -11.72
C SER A 318 10.41 9.38 -11.38
N THR A 319 10.06 9.74 -10.14
CA THR A 319 8.67 9.75 -9.66
C THR A 319 7.86 10.91 -10.26
N ARG A 320 6.72 10.56 -10.87
CA ARG A 320 5.72 11.50 -11.43
C ARG A 320 4.65 11.89 -10.40
N ALA A 321 5.11 12.35 -9.24
CA ALA A 321 4.31 12.89 -8.14
C ALA A 321 5.18 13.85 -7.32
N THR A 322 4.56 14.80 -6.63
CA THR A 322 5.26 15.64 -5.66
C THR A 322 5.72 14.78 -4.48
N ILE A 323 7.02 14.74 -4.25
CA ILE A 323 7.61 13.93 -3.18
C ILE A 323 7.73 14.74 -1.91
N VAL A 324 7.47 14.11 -0.78
CA VAL A 324 7.55 14.71 0.56
C VAL A 324 8.39 13.82 1.45
N LEU A 325 9.38 14.41 2.11
CA LEU A 325 10.25 13.69 3.02
C LEU A 325 10.59 14.52 4.25
N TYR A 326 10.99 13.85 5.32
CA TYR A 326 11.56 14.48 6.50
C TYR A 326 13.07 14.38 6.44
N GLU A 327 13.76 15.44 6.82
CA GLU A 327 15.22 15.45 6.89
C GLU A 327 15.72 16.34 8.01
N SER A 328 16.81 15.92 8.64
CA SER A 328 17.49 16.75 9.64
C SER A 328 18.06 18.00 8.96
N PRO A 329 17.98 19.19 9.59
CA PRO A 329 18.53 20.42 9.03
C PRO A 329 20.03 20.31 8.70
N TYR A 330 20.76 19.47 9.45
CA TYR A 330 22.19 19.22 9.27
C TYR A 330 22.52 18.33 8.06
N ARG A 331 21.52 17.66 7.49
CA ARG A 331 21.68 16.75 6.35
C ARG A 331 21.09 17.30 5.05
N ILE A 332 20.43 18.46 5.10
CA ILE A 332 19.86 19.12 3.92
C ILE A 332 20.93 19.41 2.87
N ASP A 333 22.10 19.92 3.26
CA ASP A 333 23.19 20.20 2.31
C ASP A 333 23.65 18.92 1.58
N GLY A 334 23.84 17.82 2.31
CA GLY A 334 24.19 16.52 1.74
C GLY A 334 23.09 15.93 0.86
N LEU A 335 21.81 16.08 1.24
CA LEU A 335 20.69 15.66 0.40
C LEU A 335 20.65 16.43 -0.93
N LEU A 336 20.88 17.76 -0.89
CA LEU A 336 20.92 18.59 -2.10
C LEU A 336 22.11 18.23 -2.98
N GLU A 337 23.29 17.96 -2.38
CA GLU A 337 24.45 17.44 -3.09
C GLU A 337 24.15 16.12 -3.82
N ASP A 338 23.49 15.19 -3.13
CA ASP A 338 23.13 13.90 -3.68
C ASP A 338 22.12 14.00 -4.82
N LEU A 339 21.13 14.90 -4.70
CA LEU A 339 20.16 15.18 -5.77
C LEU A 339 20.88 15.73 -7.01
N ILE A 340 21.81 16.67 -6.83
CA ILE A 340 22.63 17.23 -7.92
C ILE A 340 23.46 16.12 -8.57
N ALA A 341 24.16 15.31 -7.78
CA ALA A 341 25.01 14.23 -8.28
C ALA A 341 24.23 13.13 -9.02
N ALA A 342 22.96 12.92 -8.65
CA ALA A 342 22.05 11.98 -9.31
C ALA A 342 21.37 12.57 -10.57
N GLY A 343 21.67 13.81 -10.95
CA GLY A 343 21.13 14.46 -12.15
C GLY A 343 19.86 15.30 -11.93
N GLY A 344 19.47 15.55 -10.68
CA GLY A 344 18.32 16.38 -10.31
C GLY A 344 18.70 17.81 -9.91
N GLY A 345 19.73 18.39 -10.54
CA GLY A 345 20.25 19.72 -10.18
C GLY A 345 19.26 20.86 -10.44
N ASP A 346 18.50 20.75 -11.53
CA ASP A 346 17.44 21.66 -11.97
C ASP A 346 16.08 21.37 -11.33
N ARG A 347 15.96 20.24 -10.62
CA ARG A 347 14.71 19.84 -9.97
C ARG A 347 14.25 20.90 -8.98
N THR A 348 13.00 21.34 -9.10
CA THR A 348 12.39 22.24 -8.11
C THR A 348 12.28 21.52 -6.77
N VAL A 349 12.79 22.13 -5.72
CA VAL A 349 12.76 21.65 -4.35
C VAL A 349 12.28 22.79 -3.45
N VAL A 350 11.54 22.43 -2.40
CA VAL A 350 11.12 23.33 -1.33
C VAL A 350 11.57 22.76 0.00
N VAL A 351 12.28 23.54 0.81
CA VAL A 351 12.61 23.19 2.20
C VAL A 351 11.74 24.06 3.11
N ALA A 352 10.71 23.45 3.68
CA ALA A 352 9.85 24.07 4.69
C ALA A 352 10.45 23.79 6.07
N ARG A 353 10.79 24.84 6.83
CA ARG A 353 11.36 24.69 8.17
C ARG A 353 10.47 25.32 9.23
N GLU A 354 10.57 24.77 10.44
CA GLU A 354 9.99 25.35 11.65
C GLU A 354 8.50 25.68 11.46
N LEU A 355 7.79 24.80 10.75
CA LEU A 355 6.36 24.95 10.45
C LEU A 355 5.58 25.21 11.73
N THR A 356 4.67 26.18 11.66
CA THR A 356 3.83 26.70 12.74
C THR A 356 4.57 27.45 13.85
N LYS A 357 5.90 27.55 13.81
CA LYS A 357 6.71 28.25 14.83
C LYS A 357 7.03 29.68 14.40
N LEU A 358 7.68 30.44 15.29
CA LEU A 358 8.05 31.84 15.07
C LEU A 358 8.94 32.06 13.82
N HIS A 359 9.76 31.08 13.46
CA HIS A 359 10.72 31.15 12.35
C HIS A 359 10.32 30.28 11.16
N GLU A 360 9.02 30.07 10.95
CA GLU A 360 8.51 29.37 9.78
C GLU A 360 9.05 30.00 8.49
N GLU A 361 9.64 29.19 7.62
CA GLU A 361 10.25 29.64 6.37
C GLU A 361 10.15 28.55 5.30
N TYR A 362 9.77 28.94 4.08
CA TYR A 362 9.84 28.10 2.88
C TYR A 362 10.99 28.60 2.01
N LEU A 363 11.99 27.75 1.79
CA LEU A 363 13.01 27.99 0.77
C LEU A 363 12.66 27.24 -0.49
N GLN A 364 12.43 27.95 -1.58
CA GLN A 364 12.12 27.35 -2.87
C GLN A 364 13.19 27.70 -3.91
N GLY A 365 13.56 26.71 -4.71
CA GLY A 365 14.49 26.87 -5.82
C GLY A 365 14.80 25.52 -6.47
N THR A 366 15.76 25.49 -7.37
CA THR A 366 16.35 24.23 -7.81
C THR A 366 17.28 23.66 -6.74
N SER A 367 17.59 22.35 -6.78
CA SER A 367 18.57 21.72 -5.90
C SER A 367 19.88 22.51 -5.82
N GLU A 368 20.39 23.01 -6.95
CA GLU A 368 21.61 23.82 -7.01
C GLU A 368 21.48 25.20 -6.35
N THR A 369 20.37 25.91 -6.60
CA THR A 369 20.16 27.24 -6.02
C THR A 369 19.96 27.15 -4.51
N LEU A 370 19.25 26.13 -4.04
CA LEU A 370 19.07 25.89 -2.61
C LEU A 370 20.38 25.51 -1.92
N ARG A 371 21.22 24.68 -2.54
CA ARG A 371 22.52 24.31 -1.95
C ARG A 371 23.40 25.56 -1.76
N ARG A 372 23.42 26.46 -2.75
CA ARG A 372 24.11 27.76 -2.64
C ARG A 372 23.55 28.63 -1.52
N GLU A 373 22.23 28.67 -1.38
CA GLU A 373 21.57 29.44 -0.30
C GLU A 373 21.89 28.86 1.09
N VAL A 374 21.90 27.53 1.25
CA VAL A 374 22.28 26.86 2.49
C VAL A 374 23.73 27.17 2.85
N ALA A 375 24.65 27.09 1.89
CA ALA A 375 26.06 27.42 2.09
C ALA A 375 26.26 28.90 2.50
N ARG A 376 25.53 29.83 1.87
CA ARG A 376 25.59 31.27 2.16
C ARG A 376 25.25 31.60 3.62
N ARG A 377 24.40 30.80 4.27
CA ARG A 377 23.99 31.01 5.67
C ARG A 377 25.08 30.67 6.69
N GLY A 378 26.21 30.08 6.28
CA GLY A 378 27.44 29.96 7.08
C GLY A 378 27.38 29.05 8.32
N GLY A 379 26.19 28.59 8.72
CA GLY A 379 25.94 27.71 9.86
C GLY A 379 24.90 26.63 9.60
N GLY A 380 24.56 26.39 8.33
CA GLY A 380 23.52 25.45 7.91
C GLY A 380 22.11 25.90 8.27
N LEU A 381 21.14 25.02 8.03
CA LEU A 381 19.78 25.21 8.50
C LEU A 381 19.66 24.81 9.98
N LYS A 382 18.60 25.27 10.64
CA LYS A 382 18.26 24.92 12.03
C LYS A 382 16.79 24.56 12.11
N GLY A 383 16.42 23.86 13.19
CA GLY A 383 15.04 23.47 13.44
C GLY A 383 14.64 22.22 12.68
N GLU A 384 13.35 21.96 12.59
CA GLU A 384 12.80 20.79 11.89
C GLU A 384 12.50 21.14 10.44
N CYS A 385 12.80 20.23 9.52
CA CYS A 385 12.64 20.45 8.08
C CYS A 385 11.77 19.36 7.43
N VAL A 386 10.86 19.80 6.58
CA VAL A 386 10.18 18.98 5.58
C VAL A 386 10.70 19.40 4.22
N VAL A 387 11.10 18.45 3.39
CA VAL A 387 11.57 18.70 2.03
C VAL A 387 10.51 18.21 1.06
N ILE A 388 10.12 19.07 0.13
CA ILE A 388 9.22 18.76 -0.96
C ILE A 388 10.00 18.82 -2.26
N ILE A 389 9.95 17.77 -3.07
CA ILE A 389 10.64 17.68 -4.36
C ILE A 389 9.58 17.62 -5.45
N GLY A 390 9.72 18.47 -6.47
CA GLY A 390 8.82 18.51 -7.61
C GLY A 390 8.78 17.18 -8.37
N GLN A 391 7.65 16.91 -9.02
CA GLN A 391 7.47 15.74 -9.86
C GLN A 391 8.47 15.69 -11.03
N ALA A 392 8.73 14.50 -11.57
CA ALA A 392 9.48 14.34 -12.81
C ALA A 392 8.70 14.99 -13.96
N GLU A 393 9.39 15.82 -14.75
CA GLU A 393 8.89 16.33 -16.02
C GLU A 393 9.04 15.24 -17.10
N ASP A 394 8.22 15.33 -18.16
CA ASP A 394 8.14 14.33 -19.23
C ASP A 394 9.39 14.25 -20.12
#